data_AF-A0A1W9M3J2-F1
#
_entry.id   AF-A0A1W9M3J2-F1
#
_cell.length_a   1.000
_cell.length_b   1.000
_cell.length_c   1.000
_cell.angle_alpha   90.00
_cell.angle_beta   90.00
_cell.angle_gamma   90.00
#
_symmetry.space_group_name_H-M   'P 1'
#
loop_
_entity.id
_entity.type
_entity.pdbx_description
1 polymer ?
#
loop_
_entity_poly.entity_id
_entity_poly.type
_entity_poly.pdbx_seq_one_letter_code
_entity_poly.pdbx_strand_id
1 'polypeptide(L)' 'MKIKKEKQTLYLETTIPSYYTARTSRDLIVAARQTVTAEWLAKESHKYDIYTSQFVLDEGNHKRKIAEDF' A
#
# COMPACT_ATOMS: atom_id res chain seq x y z
N MET A 1 4.21 -4.56 34.82
CA MET A 1 4.93 -3.94 33.68
C MET A 1 4.56 -4.70 32.41
N LYS A 2 3.81 -4.11 31.47
CA LYS A 2 3.50 -4.78 30.19
C LYS A 2 4.69 -4.62 29.26
N ILE A 3 5.33 -5.73 28.88
CA ILE A 3 6.41 -5.72 27.89
C ILE A 3 5.75 -5.43 26.54
N LYS A 4 6.06 -4.27 25.95
CA LYS A 4 5.63 -3.93 24.59
C LYS A 4 6.32 -4.92 23.66
N LYS A 5 5.56 -5.81 23.03
CA LYS A 5 6.11 -6.75 22.05
C LYS A 5 6.66 -5.91 20.90
N GLU A 6 7.98 -5.92 20.71
CA GLU A 6 8.60 -5.21 19.59
C GLU A 6 8.10 -5.84 18.28
N LYS A 7 7.36 -5.04 17.50
CA LYS A 7 6.98 -5.42 16.15
C LYS A 7 8.17 -5.18 15.24
N GLN A 8 8.40 -6.08 14.29
CA GLN A 8 9.45 -5.85 13.30
C GLN A 8 9.06 -4.66 12.42
N THR A 9 10.02 -3.78 12.20
CA THR A 9 9.85 -2.64 11.28
C THR A 9 9.91 -3.13 9.85
N LEU A 10 8.88 -2.83 9.06
CA LEU A 10 8.85 -3.15 7.64
C LEU A 10 8.75 -1.85 6.84
N TYR A 11 9.71 -1.64 5.94
CA TYR A 11 9.70 -0.51 5.04
C TYR A 11 9.18 -0.94 3.67
N LEU A 12 8.12 -0.28 3.21
CA LEU A 12 7.51 -0.54 1.92
C LEU A 12 7.95 0.55 0.93
N GLU A 13 9.03 0.27 0.21
CA GLU A 13 9.35 0.98 -1.03
C GLU A 13 8.76 0.22 -2.19
N THR A 14 7.63 0.68 -2.71
CA THR A 14 7.13 0.42 -4.08
C THR A 14 5.68 0.87 -4.16
N THR A 15 5.15 0.86 -5.38
CA THR A 15 3.76 1.04 -5.82
C THR A 15 2.68 0.21 -5.08
N ILE A 16 3.00 -0.44 -3.95
CA ILE A 16 2.08 -1.16 -3.07
C ILE A 16 0.91 -0.26 -2.60
N PRO A 17 1.13 0.99 -2.13
CA PRO A 17 0.02 1.92 -1.86
C PRO A 17 -0.78 2.27 -3.13
N SER A 18 -0.12 2.35 -4.29
CA SER A 18 -0.77 2.59 -5.58
C SER A 18 -1.65 1.41 -6.00
N TYR A 19 -1.24 0.17 -5.77
CA TYR A 19 -2.07 -1.01 -6.00
C TYR A 19 -3.26 -1.09 -5.03
N TYR A 20 -3.05 -0.69 -3.78
CA TYR A 20 -4.09 -0.67 -2.76
C TYR A 20 -5.18 0.39 -3.02
N THR A 21 -4.79 1.54 -3.58
CA THR A 21 -5.71 2.66 -3.86
C THR A 21 -6.23 2.71 -5.30
N ALA A 22 -5.57 2.01 -6.24
CA ALA A 22 -6.01 1.96 -7.64
C ALA A 22 -7.26 1.10 -7.80
N ARG A 23 -8.12 1.51 -8.74
CA ARG A 23 -9.20 0.65 -9.23
C ARG A 23 -8.62 -0.68 -9.73
N THR A 24 -9.39 -1.76 -9.61
CA THR A 24 -9.01 -3.07 -10.15
C THR A 24 -8.60 -2.92 -11.61
N SER A 25 -7.37 -3.31 -11.93
CA SER A 25 -6.85 -3.22 -13.29
C SER A 25 -7.54 -4.24 -14.21
N ARG A 26 -7.68 -3.88 -15.49
CA ARG A 26 -8.12 -4.82 -16.54
C ARG A 26 -7.00 -5.76 -16.98
N ASP A 27 -5.76 -5.42 -16.66
CA ASP A 27 -4.60 -6.29 -16.83
C ASP A 27 -4.61 -7.35 -15.71
N LEU A 28 -4.71 -8.62 -16.10
CA LEU A 28 -4.81 -9.75 -15.17
C LEU A 28 -3.59 -9.90 -14.26
N ILE A 29 -2.38 -9.59 -14.75
CA ILE A 29 -1.14 -9.66 -13.95
C ILE A 29 -1.18 -8.57 -12.89
N VAL A 30 -1.62 -7.37 -13.26
CA VAL A 30 -1.76 -6.26 -12.33
C VAL A 30 -2.85 -6.54 -11.30
N ALA A 31 -4.01 -7.04 -11.73
CA ALA A 31 -5.11 -7.40 -10.82
C ALA A 31 -4.68 -8.48 -9.81
N ALA A 32 -3.95 -9.51 -10.24
CA ALA A 32 -3.43 -10.53 -9.34
C ALA A 32 -2.49 -9.95 -8.29
N ARG A 33 -1.60 -9.01 -8.68
CA ARG A 33 -0.73 -8.29 -7.74
C ARG A 33 -1.53 -7.47 -6.72
N GLN A 34 -2.55 -6.74 -7.18
CA GLN A 34 -3.46 -5.99 -6.29
C GLN A 34 -4.12 -6.91 -5.25
N THR A 35 -4.63 -8.07 -5.69
CA THR A 35 -5.27 -9.05 -4.81
C THR A 35 -4.30 -9.58 -3.75
N VAL A 36 -3.11 -10.04 -4.15
CA VAL A 36 -2.11 -10.56 -3.19
C VAL A 36 -1.69 -9.47 -2.19
N THR A 37 -1.48 -8.25 -2.66
CA THR A 37 -1.17 -7.11 -1.80
C THR A 37 -2.28 -6.82 -0.79
N ALA A 38 -3.54 -6.79 -1.23
CA ALA A 38 -4.68 -6.54 -0.35
C ALA A 38 -4.84 -7.64 0.70
N GLU A 39 -4.68 -8.91 0.31
CA GLU A 39 -4.74 -10.04 1.23
C GLU A 39 -3.63 -9.99 2.27
N TRP A 40 -2.39 -9.71 1.85
CA TRP A 40 -1.28 -9.59 2.77
C TRP A 40 -1.47 -8.42 3.74
N LEU A 41 -1.92 -7.26 3.25
CA LEU A 41 -2.22 -6.12 4.11
C LEU A 41 -3.28 -6.47 5.15
N ALA A 42 -4.36 -7.15 4.77
CA ALA A 42 -5.41 -7.54 5.70
C ALA A 42 -4.94 -8.57 6.74
N LYS A 43 -4.16 -9.57 6.32
CA LYS A 43 -3.82 -10.73 7.17
C LYS A 43 -2.53 -10.55 7.96
N GLU A 44 -1.57 -9.78 7.48
CA GLU A 44 -0.20 -9.81 7.99
C GLU A 44 0.32 -8.45 8.47
N SER A 45 -0.18 -7.33 7.90
CA SER A 45 0.37 -5.99 8.20
C SER A 45 0.35 -5.62 9.69
N HIS A 46 -0.66 -6.08 10.43
CA HIS A 46 -0.84 -5.79 11.84
C HIS A 46 0.31 -6.30 12.73
N LYS A 47 1.14 -7.22 12.20
CA LYS A 47 2.32 -7.78 12.88
C LYS A 47 3.54 -6.87 12.82
N TYR A 48 3.52 -5.83 11.97
CA TYR A 48 4.65 -4.96 11.67
C TYR A 48 4.36 -3.50 12.04
N ASP A 49 5.43 -2.74 12.29
CA ASP A 49 5.39 -1.28 12.25
C ASP A 49 5.82 -0.86 10.84
N ILE A 50 4.85 -0.43 10.03
CA ILE A 50 5.03 -0.20 8.60
C ILE A 50 5.36 1.26 8.33
N TYR A 51 6.40 1.50 7.54
CA TYR A 51 6.81 2.82 7.06
C TYR A 51 6.88 2.83 5.54
N THR A 52 6.68 4.00 4.94
CA THR A 52 6.85 4.22 3.50
C THR A 52 7.41 5.62 3.25
N SER A 53 7.97 5.85 2.06
CA SER A 53 8.53 7.15 1.68
C SER A 53 7.42 8.19 1.46
N GLN A 54 7.67 9.43 1.88
CA GLN A 54 6.78 10.56 1.59
C GLN A 54 6.56 10.74 0.08
N PHE A 55 7.58 10.48 -0.75
CA PHE A 55 7.48 10.54 -2.21
C PHE A 55 6.41 9.60 -2.77
N VAL A 56 6.25 8.40 -2.18
CA VAL A 56 5.24 7.41 -2.57
C VAL A 56 3.83 7.89 -2.20
N LEU A 57 3.68 8.56 -1.05
CA LEU A 57 2.41 9.18 -0.65
C LEU A 57 2.04 10.33 -1.61
N ASP A 58 3.02 11.13 -1.99
CA ASP A 58 2.84 12.28 -2.89
C ASP A 58 2.43 11.83 -4.30
N GLU A 59 2.98 10.73 -4.81
CA GLU A 59 2.59 10.14 -6.11
C GLU A 59 1.13 9.66 -6.12
N GLY A 60 0.67 9.05 -5.02
CA GLY A 60 -0.73 8.60 -4.87
C GLY A 60 -1.72 9.76 -4.86
N ASN A 61 -1.36 10.88 -4.24
CA ASN A 61 -2.19 12.09 -4.21
C ASN A 61 -2.21 12.82 -5.57
N HIS A 62 -1.10 12.87 -6.30
CA HIS A 62 -1.02 13.55 -7.59
C HIS A 62 -1.90 12.89 -8.67
N LYS A 63 -2.09 11.57 -8.62
CA LYS A 63 -2.92 10.84 -9.60
C LYS A 63 -4.44 11.02 -9.40
N ARG A 64 -4.90 11.63 -8.29
CA ARG A 64 -6.32 11.99 -8.11
C ARG A 64 -6.71 13.32 -8.74
N LYS A 65 -5.77 14.26 -8.88
CA LYS A 65 -6.06 15.62 -9.38
C LYS A 65 -6.32 15.68 -10.89
N ILE A 66 -5.81 14.70 -11.64
CA ILE A 66 -6.02 14.60 -13.11
C ILE A 66 -7.42 14.09 -13.51
N ALA A 67 -8.28 13.70 -12.55
CA ALA A 67 -9.62 13.19 -12.82
C ALA A 67 -10.74 14.20 -12.55
N GLU A 68 -10.43 15.41 -12.05
CA GLU A 68 -11.42 16.46 -11.73
C GLU A 68 -11.35 17.68 -12.68
N ASP A 69 -10.39 17.71 -13.61
CA ASP A 69 -10.17 18.85 -14.53
C ASP A 69 -10.56 18.55 -16.01
N PHE A 70 -11.46 17.58 -16.27
CA PHE A 70 -12.04 17.35 -17.61
C PHE A 70 -13.57 17.19 -17.58
#